data_AF-A0A522VRZ1-F1
#
_entry.id   AF-A0A522VRZ1-F1
#
_cell.length_a   1.000
_cell.length_b   1.000
_cell.length_c   1.000
_cell.angle_alpha   90.00
_cell.angle_beta   90.00
_cell.angle_gamma   90.00
#
_symmetry.space_group_name_H-M   'P 1'
#
loop_
_entity.id
_entity.type
_entity.pdbx_description
1 polymer ?
#
loop_
_entity_poly.entity_id
_entity_poly.type
_entity_poly.pdbx_seq_one_letter_code
_entity_poly.pdbx_strand_id
1 'polypeptide(L)'
;MATADNPISALTSACLKAAVTVESLAFTTTAELEPFDGFLGHHRAQDALQFGIAMTRPGYNIFVMGESGTGRLSLVRDCLSAAGKQLPTPNDWLYLNNFAETREPIALRLPPGQGRVLQQDVDGLADSLLALFPTAFESPAYQQRKSSIDREFAQR
;
A
#
# COMPACT_ATOMS: atom_id res chain seq x y z
N MET A 1 11.55 0.18 65.19
CA MET A 1 12.03 -1.19 65.44
C MET A 1 10.81 -2.08 65.67
N ALA A 2 10.30 -2.71 64.61
CA ALA A 2 9.27 -3.76 64.66
C ALA A 2 9.28 -4.46 63.29
N THR A 3 10.07 -5.53 63.22
CA THR A 3 10.12 -6.49 62.13
C THR A 3 8.87 -7.36 62.20
N ALA A 4 7.92 -7.17 61.28
CA ALA A 4 6.86 -8.15 61.06
C ALA A 4 7.38 -9.19 60.07
N ASP A 5 8.06 -10.20 60.61
CA ASP A 5 8.31 -11.46 59.92
C ASP A 5 6.96 -12.08 59.58
N ASN A 6 6.56 -11.99 58.31
CA ASN A 6 5.41 -12.71 57.81
C ASN A 6 5.87 -14.15 57.53
N PRO A 7 5.41 -15.18 58.27
CA PRO A 7 5.91 -16.53 58.08
C PRO A 7 5.48 -17.01 56.69
N ILE A 8 6.45 -17.30 55.84
CA ILE A 8 6.21 -17.92 54.53
C ILE A 8 5.71 -19.34 54.80
N SER A 9 4.38 -19.52 54.82
CA SER A 9 3.75 -20.83 54.95
C SER A 9 4.11 -21.69 53.74
N ALA A 10 4.54 -22.93 53.98
CA ALA A 10 4.89 -23.86 52.92
C ALA A 10 3.66 -24.13 52.04
N LEU A 11 3.80 -23.92 50.72
CA LEU A 11 2.75 -24.26 49.76
C LEU A 11 2.63 -25.78 49.66
N THR A 12 1.41 -26.30 49.75
CA THR A 12 1.12 -27.71 49.48
C THR A 12 1.23 -28.01 47.99
N SER A 13 1.52 -29.27 47.64
CA SER A 13 1.74 -29.70 46.24
C SER A 13 0.60 -29.33 45.27
N ALA A 14 -0.63 -29.26 45.79
CA ALA A 14 -1.81 -28.85 45.04
C ALA A 14 -1.81 -27.35 44.68
N CYS A 15 -1.20 -26.49 45.50
CA CYS A 15 -1.11 -25.04 45.26
C CYS A 15 0.04 -24.65 44.32
N LEU A 16 0.87 -25.60 43.90
CA LEU A 16 2.00 -25.37 42.98
C LEU A 16 1.61 -25.48 41.50
N LYS A 17 0.35 -25.83 41.19
CA LYS A 17 -0.14 -26.01 39.82
C LYS A 17 -1.38 -25.17 39.58
N ALA A 18 -1.47 -24.57 38.40
CA ALA A 18 -2.73 -24.03 37.91
C ALA A 18 -3.71 -25.19 37.68
N ALA A 19 -4.83 -25.19 38.40
CA ALA A 19 -5.86 -26.21 38.26
C ALA A 19 -6.80 -25.83 37.10
N VAL A 20 -6.56 -26.41 35.93
CA VAL A 20 -7.49 -26.35 34.80
C VAL A 20 -8.08 -27.75 34.64
N THR A 21 -9.36 -27.91 34.95
CA THR A 21 -10.09 -29.18 34.83
C THR A 21 -10.72 -29.29 33.45
N VAL A 22 -10.71 -30.49 32.85
CA VAL A 22 -11.26 -30.69 31.48
C VAL A 22 -12.77 -30.44 31.48
N GLU A 23 -13.44 -30.72 32.60
CA GLU A 23 -14.86 -30.48 32.81
C GLU A 23 -15.22 -28.98 32.83
N SER A 24 -14.22 -28.09 32.98
CA SER A 24 -14.43 -26.63 32.92
C SER A 24 -14.44 -26.07 31.50
N LEU A 25 -14.07 -26.87 30.49
CA LEU A 25 -14.05 -26.47 29.09
C LEU A 25 -15.44 -26.71 28.47
N ALA A 26 -15.97 -25.71 27.77
CA ALA A 26 -17.31 -25.76 27.19
C ALA A 26 -17.42 -26.58 25.88
N PHE A 27 -16.46 -27.47 25.60
CA PHE A 27 -16.38 -28.25 24.36
C PHE A 27 -15.86 -29.65 24.63
N THR A 28 -16.31 -30.62 23.81
CA THR A 28 -15.84 -32.02 23.92
C THR A 28 -14.69 -32.29 22.97
N THR A 29 -14.70 -31.68 21.79
CA THR A 29 -13.65 -31.82 20.78
C THR A 29 -13.21 -30.47 20.23
N THR A 30 -11.93 -30.34 19.82
CA THR A 30 -11.41 -29.09 19.23
C THR A 30 -12.01 -28.76 17.87
N ALA A 31 -12.76 -29.68 17.26
CA ALA A 31 -13.49 -29.46 16.02
C ALA A 31 -14.76 -28.63 16.22
N GLU A 32 -15.27 -28.53 17.46
CA GLU A 32 -16.43 -27.70 17.81
C GLU A 32 -16.08 -26.22 18.03
N LEU A 33 -14.79 -25.89 18.01
CA LEU A 33 -14.32 -24.54 18.25
C LEU A 33 -14.36 -23.71 16.97
N GLU A 34 -15.08 -22.59 17.03
CA GLU A 34 -14.99 -21.57 16.00
C GLU A 34 -13.56 -21.00 15.96
N PRO A 35 -12.97 -20.84 14.75
CA PRO A 35 -11.70 -20.15 14.60
C PRO A 35 -11.75 -18.77 15.25
N PHE A 36 -10.75 -18.46 16.06
CA PHE A 36 -10.65 -17.15 16.66
C PHE A 36 -10.22 -16.12 15.62
N ASP A 37 -11.19 -15.35 15.13
CA ASP A 37 -10.95 -14.21 14.24
C ASP A 37 -10.63 -12.97 15.08
N GLY A 38 -9.35 -12.77 15.38
CA GLY A 38 -8.88 -11.58 16.06
C GLY A 38 -7.47 -11.70 16.63
N PHE A 39 -7.06 -10.67 17.37
CA PHE A 39 -5.78 -10.66 18.08
C PHE A 39 -6.00 -10.79 19.58
N LEU A 40 -5.50 -11.90 20.16
CA LEU A 40 -5.54 -12.17 21.59
C LEU A 40 -4.66 -11.17 22.35
N GLY A 41 -5.22 -10.48 23.34
CA GLY A 41 -4.44 -9.74 24.35
C GLY A 41 -3.82 -8.41 23.93
N HIS A 42 -4.19 -7.83 22.78
CA HIS A 42 -3.56 -6.60 22.26
C HIS A 42 -4.51 -5.40 22.14
N HIS A 43 -5.53 -5.30 22.99
CA HIS A 43 -6.53 -4.22 22.96
C HIS A 43 -5.91 -2.82 22.94
N ARG A 44 -4.95 -2.55 23.83
CA ARG A 44 -4.25 -1.25 23.86
C ARG A 44 -3.53 -0.92 22.54
N ALA A 45 -2.95 -1.93 21.89
CA ALA A 45 -2.23 -1.72 20.63
C ALA A 45 -3.21 -1.45 19.48
N GLN A 46 -4.36 -2.12 19.47
CA GLN A 46 -5.46 -1.87 18.53
C GLN A 46 -5.99 -0.45 18.68
N ASP A 47 -6.30 0.00 19.91
CA ASP A 47 -6.81 1.34 20.16
C ASP A 47 -5.82 2.42 19.69
N ALA A 48 -4.54 2.24 20.01
CA ALA A 48 -3.49 3.18 19.61
C ALA A 48 -3.33 3.24 18.08
N LEU A 49 -3.42 2.09 17.41
CA LEU A 49 -3.34 2.01 15.95
C LEU A 49 -4.56 2.66 15.30
N GLN A 50 -5.77 2.40 15.80
CA GLN A 50 -7.00 3.00 15.30
C GLN A 50 -6.99 4.53 15.48
N PHE A 51 -6.54 5.00 16.64
CA PHE A 51 -6.35 6.42 16.90
C PHE A 51 -5.34 7.05 15.93
N GLY A 52 -4.20 6.39 15.71
CA GLY A 52 -3.18 6.87 14.78
C GLY A 52 -3.67 6.91 13.33
N ILE A 53 -4.41 5.90 12.87
CA ILE A 53 -4.98 5.84 11.52
C ILE A 53 -6.04 6.93 11.32
N ALA A 54 -6.81 7.27 12.36
CA ALA A 54 -7.79 8.36 12.31
C ALA A 54 -7.13 9.74 12.18
N MET A 55 -5.83 9.87 12.45
CA MET A 55 -5.10 11.14 12.39
C MET A 55 -4.56 11.38 10.97
N THR A 56 -5.36 12.03 10.12
CA THR A 56 -5.04 12.26 8.69
C THR A 56 -4.09 13.43 8.41
N ARG A 57 -3.52 14.04 9.45
CA ARG A 57 -2.64 15.21 9.29
C ARG A 57 -1.24 14.80 8.81
N PRO A 58 -0.62 15.57 7.91
CA PRO A 58 0.75 15.31 7.48
C PRO A 58 1.72 15.42 8.67
N GLY A 59 2.73 14.55 8.69
CA GLY A 59 3.76 14.50 9.74
C GLY A 59 3.48 13.54 10.90
N TYR A 60 2.31 12.90 10.93
CA TYR A 60 1.99 11.86 11.92
C TYR A 60 2.35 10.48 11.37
N ASN A 61 3.36 9.86 11.95
CA ASN A 61 3.80 8.51 11.62
C ASN A 61 3.59 7.59 12.83
N ILE A 62 3.21 6.33 12.59
CA ILE A 62 3.02 5.33 13.64
C ILE A 62 4.22 4.38 13.63
N PHE A 63 4.80 4.15 14.80
CA PHE A 63 5.86 3.18 15.00
C PHE A 63 5.40 2.07 15.95
N VAL A 64 5.57 0.81 15.53
CA VAL A 64 5.04 -0.36 16.25
C VAL A 64 6.20 -1.21 16.75
N MET A 65 6.21 -1.46 18.06
CA MET A 65 7.25 -2.20 18.77
C MET A 65 6.68 -3.38 19.54
N GLY A 66 7.47 -4.44 19.72
CA GLY A 66 7.14 -5.59 20.55
C GLY A 66 8.06 -6.79 20.29
N GLU A 67 7.93 -7.83 21.11
CA GLU A 67 8.75 -9.04 21.07
C GLU A 67 8.51 -9.88 19.80
N SER A 68 9.56 -10.45 19.22
CA SER A 68 9.43 -11.29 18.02
C SER A 68 8.41 -12.43 18.22
N GLY A 69 7.58 -12.67 17.20
CA GLY A 69 6.55 -13.73 17.23
C GLY A 69 5.16 -13.28 17.69
N THR A 70 4.96 -12.04 18.15
CA THR A 70 3.65 -11.56 18.61
C THR A 70 2.66 -11.16 17.50
N GLY A 71 2.93 -11.50 16.24
CA GLY A 71 1.99 -11.21 15.13
C GLY A 71 1.80 -9.72 14.80
N ARG A 72 2.72 -8.81 15.18
CA ARG A 72 2.59 -7.35 14.97
C ARG A 72 2.28 -6.95 13.53
N LEU A 73 2.98 -7.56 12.58
CA LEU A 73 2.81 -7.24 11.16
C LEU A 73 1.40 -7.61 10.68
N SER A 74 0.89 -8.76 11.13
CA SER A 74 -0.47 -9.20 10.82
C SER A 74 -1.48 -8.23 11.41
N LEU A 75 -1.33 -7.85 12.69
CA LEU A 75 -2.21 -6.88 13.36
C LEU A 75 -2.29 -5.56 12.60
N VAL A 76 -1.13 -5.02 12.22
CA VAL A 76 -1.05 -3.75 11.49
C VAL A 76 -1.67 -3.88 10.10
N ARG A 77 -1.40 -4.96 9.37
CA ARG A 77 -1.96 -5.20 8.04
C ARG A 77 -3.48 -5.34 8.08
N ASP A 78 -4.02 -6.09 9.02
CA ASP A 78 -5.45 -6.34 9.11
C ASP A 78 -6.20 -5.05 9.46
N CYS A 79 -5.68 -4.28 10.40
CA CYS A 79 -6.25 -2.98 10.77
C CYS A 79 -6.17 -1.97 9.60
N LEU A 80 -5.02 -1.87 8.91
CA LEU A 80 -4.87 -0.99 7.76
C LEU A 80 -5.73 -1.43 6.56
N SER A 81 -5.89 -2.73 6.34
CA SER A 81 -6.75 -3.27 5.27
C SER A 81 -8.22 -2.97 5.55
N ALA A 82 -8.66 -3.14 6.79
CA ALA A 82 -10.02 -2.78 7.21
C ALA A 82 -10.29 -1.28 7.06
N ALA A 83 -9.36 -0.43 7.50
CA ALA A 83 -9.48 1.02 7.35
C ALA A 83 -9.43 1.47 5.87
N GLY A 84 -8.52 0.90 5.07
CA GLY A 84 -8.34 1.23 3.66
C GLY A 84 -9.58 0.96 2.80
N LYS A 85 -10.37 -0.08 3.13
CA LYS A 85 -11.64 -0.38 2.45
C LYS A 85 -12.69 0.73 2.59
N GLN A 86 -12.58 1.58 3.61
CA GLN A 86 -13.52 2.68 3.84
C GLN A 86 -13.07 3.99 3.18
N LEU A 87 -11.84 4.06 2.69
CA LEU A 87 -11.27 5.25 2.08
C LEU A 87 -11.54 5.28 0.56
N PRO A 88 -11.60 6.48 -0.04
CA PRO A 88 -11.71 6.59 -1.49
C PRO A 88 -10.48 5.96 -2.16
N THR A 89 -10.69 5.37 -3.33
CA THR A 89 -9.61 4.81 -4.14
C THR A 89 -8.54 5.89 -4.38
N PRO A 90 -7.25 5.58 -4.13
CA PRO A 90 -6.17 6.55 -4.33
C PRO A 90 -6.06 6.94 -5.80
N ASN A 91 -5.64 8.17 -6.05
CA ASN A 91 -5.35 8.67 -7.38
C ASN A 91 -4.14 7.94 -7.99
N ASP A 92 -4.14 7.81 -9.31
CA ASP A 92 -3.01 7.29 -10.05
C ASP A 92 -1.93 8.37 -10.13
N TRP A 93 -0.69 8.00 -9.84
CA TRP A 93 0.48 8.86 -9.99
C TRP A 93 1.40 8.29 -11.07
N LEU A 94 1.71 9.12 -12.05
CA LEU A 94 2.48 8.74 -13.23
C LEU A 94 3.63 9.71 -13.42
N TYR A 95 4.72 9.21 -13.98
CA TYR A 95 5.81 10.06 -14.44
C TYR A 95 5.80 10.14 -15.96
N LEU A 96 5.67 11.34 -16.48
CA LEU A 96 5.82 11.63 -17.89
C LEU A 96 7.26 12.03 -18.17
N ASN A 97 7.79 11.56 -19.30
CA ASN A 97 9.09 12.01 -19.76
C ASN A 97 9.01 13.48 -20.16
N ASN A 98 9.92 14.28 -19.62
CA ASN A 98 10.05 15.68 -19.99
C ASN A 98 11.04 15.80 -21.14
N PHE A 99 10.53 16.11 -22.34
CA PHE A 99 11.35 16.25 -23.54
C PHE A 99 12.27 17.48 -23.52
N ALA A 100 11.97 18.48 -22.69
CA ALA A 100 12.83 19.66 -22.53
C ALA A 100 13.99 19.40 -21.57
N GLU A 101 13.73 18.68 -20.47
CA GLU A 101 14.74 18.34 -19.46
C GLU A 101 14.56 16.89 -19.01
N THR A 102 15.33 15.98 -19.59
CA THR A 102 15.18 14.52 -19.37
C THR A 102 15.49 14.11 -17.93
N ARG A 103 16.24 14.92 -17.17
CA ARG A 103 16.54 14.63 -15.76
C ARG A 103 15.41 14.98 -14.81
N GLU A 104 14.39 15.70 -15.29
CA GLU A 104 13.26 16.17 -14.48
C GLU A 104 11.94 15.64 -15.03
N PRO A 105 11.58 14.38 -14.72
CA PRO A 105 10.30 13.82 -15.15
C PRO A 105 9.13 14.57 -14.51
N ILE A 106 8.04 14.71 -15.26
CA ILE A 106 6.85 15.43 -14.81
C ILE A 106 5.95 14.46 -14.05
N ALA A 107 5.68 14.74 -12.78
CA ALA A 107 4.71 13.99 -12.00
C ALA A 107 3.28 14.43 -12.37
N LEU A 108 2.47 13.50 -12.87
CA LEU A 108 1.07 13.71 -13.19
C LEU A 108 0.19 12.93 -12.21
N ARG A 109 -0.80 13.62 -11.64
CA ARG A 109 -1.86 13.03 -10.82
C ARG A 109 -3.11 12.86 -11.67
N LEU A 110 -3.61 11.63 -11.77
CA LEU A 110 -4.84 11.31 -12.47
C LEU A 110 -5.88 10.69 -11.53
N PRO A 111 -7.18 10.79 -11.85
CA PRO A 111 -8.21 10.02 -11.17
C PRO A 111 -7.90 8.51 -11.21
N PRO A 112 -8.42 7.73 -10.25
CA PRO A 112 -8.14 6.31 -10.17
C PRO A 112 -8.48 5.56 -11.46
N GLY A 113 -7.56 4.72 -11.93
CA GLY A 113 -7.73 3.89 -13.13
C GLY A 113 -7.48 4.58 -14.46
N GLN A 114 -7.33 5.92 -14.48
CA GLN A 114 -7.07 6.67 -15.71
C GLN A 114 -5.62 6.57 -16.19
N GLY A 115 -4.68 6.17 -15.33
CA GLY A 115 -3.29 6.01 -15.74
C GLY A 115 -3.10 4.95 -16.81
N ARG A 116 -3.85 3.86 -16.72
CA ARG A 116 -3.82 2.80 -17.74
C ARG A 116 -4.44 3.25 -19.06
N VAL A 117 -5.49 4.06 -19.01
CA VAL A 117 -6.13 4.62 -20.21
C VAL A 117 -5.15 5.54 -20.93
N LEU A 118 -4.54 6.48 -20.20
CA LEU A 118 -3.54 7.38 -20.77
C LEU A 118 -2.37 6.62 -21.41
N GLN A 119 -1.88 5.56 -20.76
CA GLN A 119 -0.84 4.72 -21.33
C GLN A 119 -1.26 4.14 -22.69
N GLN A 120 -2.45 3.55 -22.76
CA GLN A 120 -2.98 2.95 -24.01
C GLN A 120 -3.17 3.99 -25.10
N ASP A 121 -3.66 5.18 -24.75
CA ASP A 121 -3.85 6.29 -25.69
C ASP A 121 -2.51 6.79 -26.25
N VAL A 122 -1.48 6.87 -25.41
CA VAL A 122 -0.12 7.28 -25.83
C VAL A 122 0.51 6.23 -26.74
N ASP A 123 0.37 4.95 -26.41
CA ASP A 123 0.86 3.85 -27.25
C ASP A 123 0.17 3.87 -28.63
N GLY A 124 -1.16 4.00 -28.65
CA GLY A 124 -1.93 4.09 -29.91
C GLY A 124 -1.61 5.35 -30.73
N LEU A 125 -1.33 6.47 -30.06
CA LEU A 125 -0.87 7.69 -30.73
C LEU A 125 0.51 7.47 -31.38
N ALA A 126 1.44 6.83 -30.68
CA ALA A 126 2.77 6.53 -31.21
C ALA A 126 2.68 5.65 -32.46
N ASP A 127 1.90 4.56 -32.40
CA ASP A 127 1.68 3.67 -33.55
C ASP A 127 1.03 4.41 -34.73
N SER A 128 0.04 5.24 -34.45
CA SER A 128 -0.65 6.04 -35.48
C SER A 128 0.29 7.03 -36.15
N LEU A 129 1.13 7.72 -35.38
CA LEU A 129 2.14 8.65 -35.91
C LEU A 129 3.17 7.92 -36.77
N LEU A 130 3.65 6.76 -36.33
CA LEU A 130 4.60 5.94 -37.09
C LEU A 130 4.01 5.47 -38.43
N ALA A 131 2.70 5.20 -38.50
CA ALA A 131 2.03 4.84 -39.74
C ALA A 131 1.75 6.05 -40.65
N LEU A 132 1.37 7.20 -40.08
CA LEU A 132 0.99 8.39 -40.83
C LEU A 132 2.17 9.17 -41.40
N PHE A 133 3.32 9.18 -40.71
CA PHE A 133 4.49 9.95 -41.16
C PHE A 133 4.97 9.56 -42.56
N PRO A 134 5.19 8.28 -42.91
CA PRO A 134 5.55 7.88 -44.26
C PRO A 134 4.56 8.39 -45.31
N THR A 135 3.26 8.17 -45.08
CA THR A 135 2.20 8.59 -46.02
C THR A 135 2.14 10.10 -46.21
N ALA A 136 2.29 10.87 -45.13
CA ALA A 136 2.32 12.32 -45.19
C ALA A 136 3.54 12.85 -45.95
N PHE A 137 4.71 12.24 -45.73
CA PHE A 137 5.96 12.60 -46.41
C PHE A 137 6.02 12.16 -47.88
N GLU A 138 5.28 11.13 -48.26
CA GLU A 138 5.12 10.68 -49.65
C GLU A 138 4.08 11.49 -50.42
N SER A 139 3.31 12.35 -49.75
CA SER A 139 2.29 13.16 -50.43
C SER A 139 2.91 14.08 -51.49
N PRO A 140 2.30 14.20 -52.69
CA PRO A 140 2.84 15.03 -53.77
C PRO A 140 3.05 16.49 -53.37
N ALA A 141 2.14 17.01 -52.52
CA ALA A 141 2.23 18.37 -52.00
C ALA A 141 3.47 18.56 -51.11
N TYR A 142 3.81 17.58 -50.26
CA TYR A 142 5.01 17.63 -49.42
C TYR A 142 6.29 17.52 -50.28
N GLN A 143 6.33 16.59 -51.23
CA GLN A 143 7.49 16.43 -52.13
C GLN A 143 7.75 17.65 -53.00
N GLN A 144 6.70 18.28 -53.55
CA GLN A 144 6.81 19.52 -54.31
C GLN A 144 7.41 20.64 -53.45
N ARG A 145 6.89 20.83 -52.23
CA ARG A 145 7.36 21.87 -51.31
C ARG A 145 8.80 21.63 -50.85
N LYS A 146 9.18 20.36 -50.63
CA LYS A 146 10.57 19.98 -50.36
C LYS A 146 11.48 20.35 -51.55
N SER A 147 11.10 19.94 -52.76
CA SER A 147 11.91 20.21 -53.96
C SER A 147 12.05 21.71 -54.28
N SER A 148 11.05 22.53 -53.96
CA SER A 148 11.17 23.99 -54.13
C SER A 148 12.16 24.59 -53.15
N ILE A 149 12.16 24.13 -51.88
CA ILE A 149 13.12 24.59 -50.86
C ILE A 149 14.54 24.13 -51.23
N ASP A 150 14.71 22.88 -51.66
CA ASP A 150 16.01 22.35 -52.09
C ASP A 150 16.58 23.13 -53.29
N ARG A 151 15.72 23.51 -54.25
CA ARG A 151 16.12 24.35 -55.40
C ARG A 151 16.52 25.76 -54.99
N GLU A 152 15.77 26.38 -54.08
CA GLU A 152 16.09 27.71 -53.55
C GLU A 152 17.42 27.71 -52.80
N PHE A 153 17.70 26.63 -52.05
CA PHE A 153 18.97 26.46 -51.35
C PHE A 153 20.15 26.22 -52.30
N ALA A 154 19.96 25.47 -53.39
CA ALA A 154 21.01 25.18 -54.37
C ALA A 154 21.37 26.36 -55.29
N GLN A 155 20.54 27.40 -55.34
CA GLN A 155 20.78 28.63 -56.12
C GLN A 155 21.46 29.74 -55.31
N ARG A 156 21.66 29.54 -54.00
CA ARG A 156 22.50 30.38 -53.13
C ARG A 156 23.89 29.79 -52.98
#